data_AF-A0A211YRH2-F1
#
_entry.id   AF-A0A211YRH2-F1
#
_cell.length_a   1.000
_cell.length_b   1.000
_cell.length_c   1.000
_cell.angle_alpha   90.00
_cell.angle_beta   90.00
_cell.angle_gamma   90.00
#
_symmetry.space_group_name_H-M   'P 1'
#
loop_
_entity.id
_entity.type
_entity.pdbx_description
1 polymer ?
#
loop_
_entity_poly.entity_id
_entity_poly.type
_entity_poly.pdbx_seq_one_letter_code
_entity_poly.pdbx_strand_id
1 'polypeptide(L)' 'MRVVTFKVDEDFLEKLDSFARLKGVTRSEVIRKALELYLRLEDWREQDS' A
#
# COMPACT_ATOMS: atom_id res chain seq x y z
N MET A 1 -13.70 -9.16 3.88
CA MET A 1 -12.39 -8.79 3.30
C MET A 1 -12.41 -9.11 1.82
N ARG A 2 -12.01 -8.17 0.95
CA ARG A 2 -11.80 -8.44 -0.49
C ARG A 2 -10.30 -8.53 -0.75
N VAL A 3 -9.88 -9.49 -1.57
CA VAL A 3 -8.48 -9.64 -1.99
C VAL A 3 -8.28 -8.78 -3.25
N VAL A 4 -7.22 -7.97 -3.26
CA VAL A 4 -6.82 -7.18 -4.41
C VAL A 4 -5.46 -7.70 -4.86
N THR A 5 -5.35 -8.06 -6.14
CA THR A 5 -4.09 -8.47 -6.76
C THR A 5 -3.60 -7.33 -7.63
N PHE A 6 -2.33 -6.96 -7.48
CA PHE A 6 -1.67 -5.93 -8.28
C PHE A 6 -0.38 -6.50 -8.88
N LYS A 7 0.01 -6.00 -10.06
CA LYS A 7 1.25 -6.36 -10.73
C LYS A 7 2.28 -5.27 -10.48
N VAL A 8 3.51 -5.67 -10.16
CA VAL A 8 4.66 -4.77 -9.97
C VAL A 8 5.93 -5.46 -10.43
N ASP A 9 6.94 -4.65 -10.71
CA ASP A 9 8.29 -5.12 -10.99
C ASP A 9 8.93 -5.78 -9.76
N GLU A 10 9.84 -6.71 -10.04
CA GLU A 10 10.54 -7.51 -9.02
C GLU A 10 11.37 -6.63 -8.07
N ASP A 11 12.11 -5.66 -8.61
CA ASP A 11 12.91 -4.71 -7.81
C ASP A 11 12.05 -3.90 -6.82
N PHE A 12 10.82 -3.56 -7.21
CA PHE A 12 9.91 -2.85 -6.32
C PHE A 12 9.40 -3.77 -5.22
N LEU A 13 9.06 -5.02 -5.57
CA LEU A 13 8.63 -6.03 -4.61
C LEU A 13 9.74 -6.30 -3.57
N GLU A 14 10.99 -6.43 -3.99
CA GLU A 14 12.13 -6.64 -3.09
C GLU A 14 12.35 -5.49 -2.11
N LYS A 15 12.24 -4.25 -2.59
CA LYS A 15 12.30 -3.06 -1.74
C LYS A 15 11.17 -3.04 -0.72
N LEU A 16 9.95 -3.39 -1.14
CA LEU A 16 8.78 -3.47 -0.27
C LEU A 16 8.96 -4.57 0.80
N ASP A 17 9.44 -5.75 0.41
CA ASP A 17 9.69 -6.88 1.33
C ASP A 17 10.76 -6.49 2.35
N SER A 18 11.84 -5.84 1.90
CA SER A 18 12.92 -5.36 2.77
C SER A 18 12.41 -4.33 3.78
N PHE A 19 11.62 -3.35 3.33
CA PHE A 19 11.00 -2.37 4.22
C PHE A 19 10.06 -3.02 5.25
N ALA A 20 9.22 -3.96 4.79
CA ALA A 20 8.29 -4.68 5.65
C ALA A 20 9.03 -5.46 6.74
N ARG A 21 10.10 -6.18 6.37
CA ARG A 21 10.97 -6.91 7.30
C ARG A 21 11.65 -5.98 8.30
N LEU A 22 12.23 -4.87 7.86
CA LEU A 22 12.90 -3.89 8.73
C LEU A 22 11.94 -3.28 9.76
N LYS A 23 10.67 -3.09 9.38
CA LYS A 23 9.64 -2.54 10.26
C LYS A 23 8.89 -3.60 11.07
N GLY A 24 9.16 -4.89 10.84
CA GLY A 24 8.46 -5.99 11.51
C GLY A 24 6.98 -6.08 11.17
N VAL A 25 6.57 -5.64 9.98
CA VAL A 25 5.17 -5.62 9.52
C VAL A 25 4.98 -6.46 8.27
N THR A 26 3.73 -6.79 7.93
CA THR A 26 3.42 -7.52 6.70
C THR A 26 3.40 -6.59 5.47
N ARG A 27 3.68 -7.14 4.28
CA ARG A 27 3.54 -6.40 3.01
C ARG A 27 2.16 -5.76 2.86
N SER A 28 1.11 -6.49 3.22
CA SER A 28 -0.28 -6.01 3.14
C SER A 28 -0.52 -4.79 4.03
N GLU A 29 0.11 -4.71 5.20
CA GLU A 29 0.03 -3.52 6.06
C GLU A 29 0.78 -2.34 5.48
N VAL A 30 1.96 -2.56 4.89
CA VAL A 30 2.73 -1.49 4.23
C VAL A 30 1.92 -0.91 3.07
N ILE A 31 1.37 -1.78 2.21
CA ILE A 31 0.54 -1.37 1.07
C ILE A 31 -0.70 -0.64 1.57
N ARG A 32 -1.38 -1.13 2.61
CA ARG A 32 -2.56 -0.47 3.18
C ARG A 32 -2.22 0.94 3.67
N LYS A 33 -1.17 1.08 4.47
CA LYS A 33 -0.73 2.39 4.98
C LYS A 33 -0.34 3.35 3.86
N ALA A 34 0.34 2.84 2.83
CA ALA A 34 0.70 3.64 1.66
C ALA A 34 -0.55 4.15 0.93
N LEU A 35 -1.54 3.28 0.71
CA LEU A 35 -2.82 3.66 0.08
C LEU A 35 -3.62 4.63 0.95
N GLU A 36 -3.72 4.42 2.26
CA GLU A 36 -4.39 5.35 3.18
C GLU A 36 -3.75 6.73 3.17
N LEU A 37 -2.41 6.79 3.21
CA LEU A 37 -1.67 8.04 3.10
C LEU A 37 -1.88 8.71 1.75
N TYR A 38 -1.82 7.93 0.67
CA TYR A 38 -2.01 8.44 -0.68
C TYR A 38 -3.41 9.03 -0.88
N LEU A 39 -4.46 8.32 -0.47
CA LEU A 39 -5.85 8.81 -0.53
C LEU A 39 -6.06 10.07 0.31
N ARG A 40 -5.38 10.18 1.45
CA ARG A 40 -5.41 11.37 2.30
C ARG A 40 -4.71 12.56 1.65
N LEU A 41 -3.60 12.33 0.95
CA LEU A 41 -2.82 13.36 0.27
C LEU A 41 -3.53 13.89 -0.97
N GLU A 42 -4.25 13.04 -1.70
CA GLU A 42 -4.98 13.44 -2.90
C GLU A 42 -6.28 14.20 -2.60
N ASP A 43 -6.58 14.53 -1.33
CA ASP A 43 -7.86 15.08 -0.86
C ASP A 43 -9.01 14.42 -1.62
N TRP A 44 -9.04 13.07 -1.61
CA TRP A 44 -10.03 12.30 -2.36
C TRP A 44 -11.39 12.58 -1.72
N ARG A 45 -12.00 13.71 -2.09
CA ARG A 45 -13.38 14.03 -1.78
C ARG A 45 -14.19 13.05 -2.62
N GLU A 46 -14.65 11.99 -1.98
CA GLU A 46 -15.92 11.41 -2.39
C GLU A 46 -16.87 12.60 -2.53
N GLN A 47 -17.23 12.92 -3.76
CA GLN A 47 -18.43 13.72 -3.98
C GLN A 47 -19.54 12.85 -3.41
N ASP A 48 -19.87 13.11 -2.15
CA ASP A 48 -21.11 12.69 -1.50
C ASP A 48 -22.22 13.11 -2.47
N SER A 49 -22.75 12.13 -3.20
CA SER A 49 -23.89 12.26 -4.08
C SER A 49 -24.82 11.08 -3.88
#